data_AF-F7FVL8-F1
#
_entry.id   AF-F7FVL8-F1
#
_cell.length_a   1.000
_cell.length_b   1.000
_cell.length_c   1.000
_cell.angle_alpha   90.00
_cell.angle_beta   90.00
_cell.angle_gamma   90.00
#
_symmetry.space_group_name_H-M   'P 1'
#
loop_
_entity.id
_entity.type
_entity.pdbx_description
1 polymer ?
#
loop_
_entity_poly.entity_id
_entity_poly.type
_entity_poly.pdbx_seq_one_letter_code
_entity_poly.pdbx_strand_id
1 'polypeptide(L)'
;MGITDFEDMKVISRHTRELLGIEEPLFSRSISLPYRDNMGLFLERKGHSGVKSDALTLCGFIEEAGLPKGDKKDDPCAKKKKKKKKKPMALAHSLKDKIKLI
;
A
#
# COMPACT_ATOMS: atom_id res chain seq x y z
N MET A 1 -6.78 10.81 33.77
CA MET A 1 -7.99 11.23 33.02
C MET A 1 -9.26 10.73 33.68
N GLY A 2 -9.34 9.45 34.11
CA GLY A 2 -10.42 8.99 34.97
C GLY A 2 -11.82 9.07 34.35
N ILE A 3 -11.92 8.99 33.02
CA ILE A 3 -13.18 9.04 32.29
C ILE A 3 -13.90 7.69 32.48
N THR A 4 -15.08 7.72 33.10
CA THR A 4 -15.89 6.52 33.35
C THR A 4 -17.22 6.51 32.60
N ASP A 5 -17.66 7.67 32.10
CA ASP A 5 -18.90 7.77 31.32
C ASP A 5 -18.67 7.39 29.85
N PHE A 6 -19.60 6.64 29.30
CA PHE A 6 -19.55 6.16 27.93
C PHE A 6 -19.76 7.29 26.92
N GLU A 7 -20.57 8.29 27.24
CA GLU A 7 -20.79 9.43 26.33
C GLU A 7 -19.51 10.28 26.19
N ASP A 8 -18.82 10.52 27.30
CA ASP A 8 -17.50 11.18 27.28
C ASP A 8 -16.49 10.40 26.42
N MET A 9 -16.48 9.06 26.52
CA MET A 9 -15.62 8.22 25.68
C MET A 9 -15.92 8.40 24.18
N LYS A 10 -17.19 8.52 23.78
CA LYS A 10 -17.57 8.77 22.38
C LYS A 10 -17.12 10.15 21.91
N VAL A 11 -17.31 11.19 22.73
CA VAL A 11 -16.96 12.57 22.39
C VAL A 11 -15.46 12.70 22.14
N ILE A 12 -14.64 12.15 23.04
CA ILE A 12 -13.18 12.13 22.87
C ILE A 12 -12.80 11.39 21.59
N SER A 13 -13.41 10.22 21.35
CA SER A 13 -13.15 9.41 20.16
C SER A 13 -13.51 10.13 18.85
N ARG A 14 -14.61 10.89 18.85
CA ARG A 14 -15.03 11.68 17.70
C ARG A 14 -14.07 12.84 17.44
N HIS A 15 -13.72 13.62 18.47
CA HIS A 15 -12.84 14.78 18.30
C HIS A 15 -11.42 14.40 17.92
N THR A 16 -10.87 13.36 18.54
CA THR A 16 -9.55 12.82 18.14
C THR A 16 -9.54 12.42 16.67
N ARG A 17 -10.63 11.83 16.19
CA ARG A 17 -10.80 11.45 14.80
C ARG A 17 -10.88 12.66 13.86
N GLU A 18 -11.69 13.66 14.22
CA GLU A 18 -11.78 14.93 13.49
C GLU A 18 -10.42 15.64 13.39
N LEU A 19 -9.65 15.67 14.49
CA LEU A 19 -8.30 16.26 14.54
C LEU A 19 -7.29 15.52 13.66
N LEU A 20 -7.39 14.20 13.59
CA LEU A 20 -6.51 13.36 12.77
C LEU A 20 -6.97 13.23 11.31
N GLY A 21 -8.18 13.71 10.98
CA GLY A 21 -8.74 13.60 9.63
C GLY A 21 -9.04 12.15 9.21
N ILE A 22 -9.34 11.28 10.16
CA ILE A 22 -9.69 9.87 9.89
C ILE A 22 -11.21 9.68 9.82
N GLU A 23 -11.67 8.65 9.12
CA GLU A 23 -13.09 8.32 9.03
C GLU A 23 -13.51 7.39 10.20
N GLU A 24 -14.81 7.37 10.52
CA GLU A 24 -15.34 6.43 11.51
C GLU A 24 -15.17 4.99 11.00
N PRO A 25 -14.42 4.13 11.69
CA PRO A 25 -14.38 2.73 11.31
C PRO A 25 -15.78 2.12 11.51
N LEU A 26 -16.26 1.41 10.49
CA LEU A 26 -17.56 0.74 10.53
C LEU A 26 -17.52 -0.45 11.52
N PHE A 27 -17.95 -0.21 12.76
CA PHE A 27 -18.02 -1.23 13.83
C PHE A 27 -19.29 -2.12 13.77
N SER A 28 -19.83 -2.40 12.58
CA SER A 28 -21.03 -3.24 12.43
C SER A 28 -20.73 -4.74 12.30
N ARG A 29 -19.46 -5.14 12.24
CA ARG A 29 -19.07 -6.55 12.04
C ARG A 29 -19.13 -7.33 13.35
N SER A 30 -19.88 -8.44 13.33
CA SER A 30 -19.88 -9.41 14.42
C SER A 30 -18.52 -10.10 14.58
N ILE A 31 -18.11 -10.33 15.83
CA ILE A 31 -16.93 -11.13 16.20
C ILE A 31 -17.03 -12.60 15.78
N SER A 32 -18.24 -13.09 15.48
CA SER A 32 -18.47 -14.45 15.00
C SER A 32 -18.13 -14.66 13.53
N LEU A 33 -17.88 -13.57 12.79
CA LEU A 33 -17.49 -13.65 11.39
C LEU A 33 -15.98 -13.96 11.29
N PRO A 34 -15.56 -14.73 10.27
CA PRO A 34 -14.15 -15.09 10.09
C PRO A 34 -13.26 -13.86 9.91
N TYR A 35 -11.94 -14.08 9.94
CA TYR A 35 -10.93 -13.03 10.01
C TYR A 35 -11.04 -11.92 8.96
N ARG A 36 -10.62 -10.70 9.34
CA ARG A 36 -10.71 -9.47 8.52
C ARG A 36 -9.77 -9.50 7.30
N ASP A 37 -10.09 -8.61 6.36
CA ASP A 37 -9.29 -8.19 5.21
C ASP A 37 -7.78 -8.24 5.47
N ASN A 38 -7.00 -8.48 4.41
CA ASN A 38 -5.53 -8.62 4.47
C ASN A 38 -4.84 -7.53 5.30
N MET A 39 -5.42 -6.33 5.37
CA MET A 39 -4.93 -5.23 6.19
C MET A 39 -5.04 -5.49 7.70
N GLY A 40 -6.16 -6.03 8.19
CA GLY A 40 -6.32 -6.34 9.61
C GLY A 40 -5.32 -7.39 10.07
N LEU A 41 -5.21 -8.47 9.29
CA LEU A 41 -4.24 -9.55 9.50
C LEU A 41 -2.79 -9.04 9.53
N PHE A 42 -2.44 -8.13 8.61
CA PHE A 42 -1.13 -7.51 8.58
C PHE A 42 -0.86 -6.65 9.83
N LEU A 43 -1.83 -5.83 10.24
CA LEU A 43 -1.68 -4.91 11.37
C LEU A 43 -1.52 -5.63 12.70
N GLU A 44 -2.19 -6.76 12.89
CA GLU A 44 -2.01 -7.57 14.09
C GLU A 44 -0.60 -8.13 14.20
N ARG A 45 -0.06 -8.64 13.09
CA ARG A 45 1.33 -9.11 13.06
C ARG A 45 2.33 -7.97 13.22
N LYS A 46 2.00 -6.76 12.74
CA LYS A 46 2.83 -5.55 12.86
C LYS A 46 2.74 -4.86 14.22
N GLY A 47 1.69 -5.11 15.00
CA GLY A 47 1.50 -4.50 16.33
C GLY A 47 2.48 -4.99 17.40
N HIS A 48 3.20 -6.09 17.15
CA HIS A 48 4.26 -6.55 18.04
C HIS A 48 5.52 -5.68 17.93
N SER A 49 6.19 -5.40 19.04
CA SER A 49 7.47 -4.67 19.02
C SER A 49 8.62 -5.59 18.57
N GLY A 50 9.53 -5.06 17.75
CA GLY A 50 10.80 -5.70 17.43
C GLY A 50 11.15 -5.67 15.93
N VAL A 51 12.42 -5.97 15.64
CA VAL A 51 13.04 -5.83 14.30
C VAL A 51 12.26 -6.59 13.21
N LYS A 52 11.69 -7.75 13.55
CA LYS A 52 10.90 -8.56 12.60
C LYS A 52 9.59 -7.87 12.21
N SER A 53 8.89 -7.26 13.16
CA SER A 53 7.65 -6.53 12.93
C SER A 53 7.89 -5.23 12.17
N ASP A 54 8.99 -4.53 12.51
CA ASP A 54 9.38 -3.27 11.85
C ASP A 54 9.72 -3.50 10.37
N ALA A 55 10.36 -4.62 10.06
CA ALA A 55 10.71 -5.01 8.69
C ALA A 55 9.52 -5.57 7.88
N LEU A 56 8.39 -5.88 8.51
CA LEU A 56 7.24 -6.49 7.84
C LEU A 56 6.56 -5.49 6.91
N THR A 57 6.53 -5.83 5.62
CA THR A 57 5.80 -5.07 4.59
C THR A 57 4.51 -5.78 4.22
N LEU A 58 3.47 -5.01 3.92
CA LEU A 58 2.16 -5.55 3.54
C LEU A 58 2.25 -6.47 2.31
N CYS A 59 3.08 -6.11 1.33
CA CYS A 59 3.28 -6.92 0.13
C CYS A 59 3.91 -8.27 0.43
N GLY A 60 4.98 -8.29 1.26
CA GLY A 60 5.61 -9.53 1.70
C GLY A 60 4.66 -10.40 2.52
N PHE A 61 3.83 -9.78 3.36
CA PHE A 61 2.82 -10.48 4.14
C PHE A 61 1.77 -11.18 3.26
N ILE A 62 1.25 -10.50 2.23
CA ILE A 62 0.26 -11.08 1.32
C ILE A 62 0.86 -12.25 0.52
N GLU A 63 2.13 -12.12 0.08
CA GLU A 63 2.83 -13.18 -0.64
C GLU A 63 3.13 -14.40 0.25
N GLU A 64 3.55 -14.17 1.49
CA GLU A 64 3.82 -15.24 2.47
C GLU A 64 2.54 -15.97 2.91
N ALA A 65 1.45 -15.22 3.14
CA ALA A 65 0.18 -15.77 3.61
C ALA A 65 -0.68 -16.38 2.49
N GLY A 66 -0.29 -16.24 1.22
CA GLY A 66 -1.06 -16.73 0.08
C GLY A 66 -2.44 -16.07 -0.07
N LEU A 67 -2.61 -14.85 0.44
CA LEU A 67 -3.90 -14.15 0.45
C LEU A 67 -4.20 -13.53 -0.93
N PRO A 68 -5.48 -13.48 -1.35
CA PRO A 68 -5.86 -12.84 -2.59
C PRO A 68 -5.55 -11.34 -2.53
N LYS A 69 -4.86 -10.81 -3.55
CA LYS A 69 -4.64 -9.36 -3.68
C LYS A 69 -6.01 -8.71 -3.88
N GLY A 70 -6.38 -7.78 -2.99
CA GLY A 70 -7.62 -7.02 -3.07
C GLY A 70 -7.74 -6.26 -4.39
N ASP A 71 -8.93 -5.75 -4.70
CA ASP A 71 -9.23 -5.14 -6.00
C ASP A 71 -8.21 -4.07 -6.42
N LYS A 72 -7.89 -4.08 -7.72
CA LYS A 72 -6.74 -3.42 -8.36
C LYS A 72 -6.65 -1.88 -8.23
N LYS A 73 -7.58 -1.23 -7.54
CA LYS A 73 -7.59 0.23 -7.38
C LYS A 73 -6.66 0.72 -6.26
N ASP A 74 -6.39 -0.11 -5.25
CA ASP A 74 -5.58 0.28 -4.07
C ASP A 74 -4.32 -0.57 -3.90
N ASP A 75 -3.84 -1.26 -4.96
CA ASP A 75 -2.68 -2.16 -4.90
C ASP A 75 -1.39 -1.43 -4.43
N PRO A 76 -0.92 -1.64 -3.20
CA PRO A 76 0.34 -1.06 -2.74
C PRO A 76 1.56 -1.81 -3.31
N CYS A 77 1.33 -3.00 -3.86
CA CYS A 77 2.36 -3.90 -4.41
C CYS A 77 2.64 -3.67 -5.90
N ALA A 78 1.89 -2.78 -6.58
CA ALA A 78 2.09 -2.51 -8.00
C ALA A 78 3.39 -1.72 -8.21
N LYS A 79 4.50 -2.42 -8.46
CA LYS A 79 5.75 -1.81 -8.94
C LYS A 79 5.45 -1.10 -10.27
N LYS A 80 5.36 0.25 -10.26
CA LYS A 80 5.35 1.05 -11.49
C LYS A 80 6.63 0.73 -12.27
N LYS A 81 6.52 -0.07 -13.34
CA LYS A 81 7.61 -0.30 -14.27
C LYS A 81 7.99 1.05 -14.86
N LYS A 82 9.10 1.66 -14.42
CA LYS A 82 9.74 2.78 -15.14
C LYS A 82 10.09 2.25 -16.53
N LYS A 83 9.30 2.60 -17.55
CA LYS A 83 9.67 2.37 -18.95
C LYS A 83 10.98 3.12 -19.19
N LYS A 84 12.12 2.42 -19.20
CA LYS A 84 13.36 2.95 -19.78
C LYS A 84 13.05 3.20 -21.26
N LYS A 85 12.85 4.46 -21.65
CA LYS A 85 12.84 4.84 -23.08
C LYS A 85 14.22 4.45 -23.62
N LYS A 86 14.30 3.38 -24.41
CA LYS A 86 15.49 3.13 -25.25
C LYS A 86 15.57 4.31 -26.22
N LYS A 87 16.64 5.12 -26.13
CA LYS A 87 16.96 6.09 -27.19
C LYS A 87 17.21 5.28 -28.47
N PRO A 88 16.56 5.60 -29.61
CA PRO A 88 16.92 4.96 -30.87
C PRO A 88 18.35 5.38 -31.23
N MET A 89 19.18 4.40 -31.55
CA MET A 89 20.51 4.63 -32.10
C MET A 89 20.34 5.21 -33.50
N ALA A 90 20.79 6.45 -33.70
CA ALA A 90 20.85 7.03 -35.04
C ALA A 90 21.90 6.26 -35.86
N LEU A 91 21.46 5.51 -36.86
CA LEU A 91 22.30 5.01 -37.94
C LEU A 91 22.71 6.21 -38.80
N ALA A 92 23.96 6.65 -38.68
CA ALA A 92 24.54 7.62 -39.61
C ALA A 92 25.31 6.88 -40.71
N HIS A 93 24.96 7.24 -41.93
CA HIS A 93 25.25 6.61 -43.21
C HIS A 93 26.75 6.45 -43.54
N SER A 94 27.06 5.35 -44.24
CA SER A 94 28.38 5.03 -44.78
C SER A 94 28.85 6.08 -45.78
N LEU A 95 30.11 6.52 -45.66
CA LEU A 95 30.82 7.44 -46.56
C LEU A 95 30.89 7.00 -48.04
N LYS A 96 30.30 5.87 -48.41
CA LYS A 96 30.25 5.36 -49.80
C LYS A 96 29.27 6.14 -50.68
N ASP A 97 28.32 6.87 -50.09
CA ASP A 97 27.28 7.60 -50.83
C ASP A 97 27.76 8.94 -51.42
N LYS A 98 28.99 9.40 -51.11
CA LYS A 98 29.53 10.68 -51.61
C LYS A 98 30.27 10.63 -52.94
N ILE A 99 30.49 9.44 -53.53
CA ILE A 99 31.27 9.31 -54.77
C ILE A 99 30.40 9.38 -56.04
N LYS A 100 29.07 9.40 -55.92
CA LYS A 100 28.17 9.42 -57.10
C LYS A 100 27.71 10.80 -57.54
N LEU A 101 28.52 11.84 -57.30
CA LEU A 101 28.21 13.19 -57.74
C LEU A 101 29.48 14.02 -58.02
N ILE A 102 30.40 13.47 -58.80
CA ILE A 102 31.34 14.20 -59.67
C ILE A 102 31.40 13.44 -60.99
#